data_AF-A0A3B8WJT7-F1
#
_entry.id   AF-A0A3B8WJT7-F1
#
_cell.length_a   1.000
_cell.length_b   1.000
_cell.length_c   1.000
_cell.angle_alpha   90.00
_cell.angle_beta   90.00
_cell.angle_gamma   90.00
#
_symmetry.space_group_name_H-M   'P 1'
#
loop_
_entity.id
_entity.type
_entity.pdbx_description
1 polymer ?
#
loop_
_entity_poly.entity_id
_entity_poly.type
_entity_poly.pdbx_seq_one_letter_code
_entity_poly.pdbx_strand_id
1 'polypeptide(L)' 'MSDPTYTPPKVWKWDPNNGGKFSNINRPIAGPTHEKELPVGEHPFQLYSLATPNG' A
#
# COMPACT_ATOMS: atom_id res chain seq x y z
N MET A 1 -28.84 -22.45 3.80
CA MET A 1 -28.02 -22.33 5.03
C MET A 1 -27.60 -20.88 5.13
N SER A 2 -28.14 -20.15 6.09
CA SER A 2 -27.78 -18.74 6.35
C SER A 2 -26.33 -18.68 6.82
N ASP A 3 -25.52 -17.92 6.09
CA ASP A 3 -24.11 -17.62 6.40
C ASP A 3 -24.00 -17.06 7.84
N PRO A 4 -23.06 -17.50 8.69
CA PRO A 4 -22.83 -16.88 9.98
C PRO A 4 -22.59 -15.37 9.79
N THR A 5 -23.37 -14.54 10.48
CA THR A 5 -23.20 -13.09 10.47
C THR A 5 -21.82 -12.75 11.00
N TYR A 6 -20.97 -12.17 10.14
CA TYR A 6 -19.65 -11.68 10.54
C TYR A 6 -19.78 -10.66 11.67
N THR A 7 -19.06 -10.89 12.77
CA THR A 7 -18.96 -9.95 13.88
C THR A 7 -17.53 -9.39 13.92
N PRO A 8 -17.33 -8.08 13.66
CA PRO A 8 -16.01 -7.47 13.76
C PRO A 8 -15.42 -7.58 15.17
N PRO A 9 -14.09 -7.72 15.32
CA PRO A 9 -13.45 -7.73 16.63
C PRO A 9 -13.45 -6.32 17.26
N LYS A 10 -13.44 -6.24 18.61
CA LYS A 10 -13.33 -4.98 19.36
C LYS A 10 -12.05 -4.20 19.03
N VAL A 11 -10.97 -4.91 18.74
CA VAL A 11 -9.71 -4.34 18.27
C VAL A 11 -9.38 -5.00 16.94
N TRP A 12 -9.31 -4.19 15.89
CA TRP A 12 -8.94 -4.66 14.57
C TRP A 12 -7.52 -5.21 14.57
N LYS A 13 -7.31 -6.33 13.88
CA LYS A 13 -6.01 -6.94 13.64
C LYS A 13 -5.80 -7.06 12.15
N TRP A 14 -4.59 -6.76 11.71
CA TRP A 14 -4.23 -6.94 10.31
C TRP A 14 -4.01 -8.43 10.01
N ASP A 15 -4.71 -8.94 9.00
CA ASP A 15 -4.48 -10.27 8.42
C ASP A 15 -3.68 -10.12 7.11
N PRO A 16 -2.41 -10.56 7.07
CA PRO A 16 -1.57 -10.43 5.88
C PRO A 16 -2.19 -11.09 4.64
N ASN A 17 -1.87 -10.56 3.46
CA ASN A 17 -2.36 -11.03 2.15
C ASN A 17 -3.85 -10.74 1.85
N ASN A 18 -4.60 -10.14 2.76
CA ASN A 18 -5.96 -9.67 2.50
C ASN A 18 -5.94 -8.28 1.83
N GLY A 19 -5.89 -8.25 0.49
CA GLY A 19 -5.84 -7.00 -0.29
C GLY A 19 -5.88 -7.13 -1.81
N GLY A 20 -6.17 -8.32 -2.35
CA GLY A 20 -6.23 -8.57 -3.79
C GLY A 20 -4.91 -8.24 -4.49
N LYS A 21 -4.99 -7.53 -5.63
CA LYS A 21 -3.83 -7.16 -6.47
C LYS A 21 -2.73 -6.40 -5.73
N PHE A 22 -3.07 -5.72 -4.63
CA PHE A 22 -2.15 -4.87 -3.87
C PHE A 22 -1.80 -5.46 -2.48
N SER A 23 -2.14 -6.72 -2.23
CA SER A 23 -1.94 -7.38 -0.94
C SER A 23 -0.48 -7.41 -0.49
N ASN A 24 0.45 -7.36 -1.44
CA ASN A 24 1.90 -7.34 -1.21
C ASN A 24 2.45 -5.94 -0.83
N ILE A 25 1.70 -4.86 -1.07
CA ILE A 25 2.15 -3.49 -0.76
C ILE A 25 1.33 -2.80 0.34
N ASN A 26 0.07 -3.23 0.57
CA ASN A 26 -0.78 -2.66 1.61
C ASN A 26 -0.33 -3.11 3.02
N ARG A 27 -0.12 -2.15 3.93
CA ARG A 27 0.25 -2.38 5.34
C ARG A 27 -0.42 -1.34 6.25
N PRO A 28 -0.72 -1.66 7.52
CA PRO A 28 -1.32 -0.71 8.48
C PRO A 28 -0.31 0.28 9.07
N ILE A 29 0.95 0.20 8.63
CA ILE A 29 2.05 1.05 9.09
C ILE A 29 2.75 1.71 7.90
N ALA A 30 3.22 2.93 8.10
CA ALA A 30 4.02 3.68 7.14
C ALA A 30 5.53 3.44 7.36
N GLY A 31 6.35 4.03 6.48
CA GLY A 31 7.81 4.03 6.59
C GLY A 31 8.53 3.27 5.46
N PRO A 32 9.82 3.57 5.23
CA PRO A 32 10.62 2.91 4.20
C PRO A 32 10.76 1.41 4.49
N THR A 33 10.77 0.60 3.43
CA THR A 33 11.06 -0.84 3.53
C THR A 33 12.49 -1.20 3.18
N HIS A 34 13.19 -0.28 2.52
CA HIS A 34 14.57 -0.41 2.09
C HIS A 34 15.14 0.99 1.85
N GLU A 35 16.46 1.08 1.89
CA GLU A 35 17.19 2.27 1.48
C GLU A 35 17.34 2.29 -0.04
N LYS A 36 17.11 3.46 -0.64
CA LYS A 36 17.29 3.67 -2.08
C LYS A 36 17.46 5.14 -2.41
N GLU A 37 18.60 5.46 -3.03
CA GLU A 37 18.81 6.77 -3.65
C GLU A 37 17.99 6.89 -4.94
N LEU A 38 17.35 8.04 -5.14
CA LEU A 38 16.58 8.32 -6.36
C LEU A 38 17.50 8.90 -7.45
N PRO A 39 17.36 8.48 -8.73
CA PRO A 39 18.14 9.04 -9.82
C PRO A 39 17.75 10.49 -10.11
N VAL A 40 18.73 11.37 -10.32
CA VAL A 40 18.53 12.81 -10.58
C VAL A 40 19.09 13.20 -11.95
N GLY A 41 18.28 13.84 -12.78
CA GLY A 41 18.70 14.42 -14.07
C GLY A 41 19.11 15.89 -14.00
N GLU A 42 19.35 16.50 -15.16
CA GLU A 42 19.86 17.88 -15.26
C GLU A 42 18.79 18.97 -15.10
N HIS A 43 17.52 18.62 -15.26
CA HIS A 43 16.41 19.57 -15.23
C HIS A 43 16.02 19.97 -13.80
N PRO A 44 15.49 21.19 -13.61
CA PRO A 44 15.15 21.71 -12.27
C PRO A 44 14.02 20.95 -11.58
N PHE A 45 13.17 20.23 -12.32
CA PHE A 45 12.08 19.43 -11.78
C PHE A 45 12.32 17.95 -12.05
N GLN A 46 12.24 17.13 -11.01
CA GLN A 46 12.37 15.68 -11.05
C GLN A 46 11.03 15.06 -10.64
N LEU A 47 10.35 14.37 -11.57
CA LEU A 47 9.06 13.74 -11.32
C LEU A 47 9.24 12.23 -11.16
N TYR A 48 8.97 11.71 -9.96
CA TYR A 48 8.92 10.28 -9.67
C TYR A 48 7.47 9.83 -9.61
N SER A 49 6.97 9.29 -10.72
CA SER A 49 5.54 9.01 -10.88
C SER A 49 5.27 7.62 -11.45
N LEU A 50 4.00 7.30 -11.54
CA LEU A 50 3.47 6.16 -12.28
C LEU A 50 2.18 6.61 -12.94
N ALA A 51 2.03 6.41 -14.25
CA ALA A 51 0.92 6.88 -15.07
C ALA A 51 -0.47 6.35 -14.65
N THR A 52 -0.93 6.75 -13.47
CA THR A 52 -2.28 6.59 -12.94
C THR A 52 -3.06 7.88 -13.21
N PRO A 53 -4.39 7.92 -12.99
CA PRO A 53 -5.15 9.16 -13.17
C PRO A 53 -4.64 10.37 -12.36
N ASN A 54 -3.88 10.13 -11.29
CA ASN A 54 -3.32 11.18 -10.44
C ASN A 54 -1.96 11.71 -10.94
N GLY A 55 -1.41 11.13 -12.01
CA GLY A 55 -0.03 11.34 -12.45
C GLY A 55 0.85 10.16 -12.13
#